data_AF-A0A7C2I7U6-F1
#
_entry.id   AF-A0A7C2I7U6-F1
#
_cell.length_a   1.000
_cell.length_b   1.000
_cell.length_c   1.000
_cell.angle_alpha   90.00
_cell.angle_beta   90.00
_cell.angle_gamma   90.00
#
_symmetry.space_group_name_H-M   'P 1'
#
loop_
_entity.id
_entity.type
_entity.pdbx_description
1 polymer ?
#
loop_
_entity_poly.entity_id
_entity_poly.type
_entity_poly.pdbx_seq_one_letter_code
_entity_poly.pdbx_strand_id
1 'polypeptide(L)'
;MAIVAGVDFGTLSVRVSIVDSERGRIGSATAEIPLHRKKEDPDFATQSHADHMAGLERAMRAAIEAAGVDGRQILALALDTTGSSVVPVGENLEPLDDYYLWCDHRAKREAAEITEAARRRCLAAIDWCGGVYSSEWGFAKLLHWLRNNPEKRSRLVTALE
;
A
#
# COMPACT_ATOMS: atom_id res chain seq x y z
N MET A 1 32.32 0.67 3.35
CA MET A 1 31.28 1.70 3.55
C MET A 1 30.06 1.28 2.77
N ALA A 2 28.93 1.09 3.45
CA ALA A 2 27.68 0.67 2.80
C ALA A 2 26.76 1.88 2.62
N ILE A 3 26.24 2.04 1.41
CA ILE A 3 25.21 3.03 1.10
C ILE A 3 23.92 2.26 0.84
N VAL A 4 22.84 2.62 1.53
CA VAL A 4 21.52 2.00 1.40
C VAL A 4 20.46 3.08 1.19
N ALA A 5 19.34 2.69 0.59
CA ALA A 5 18.18 3.56 0.42
C ALA A 5 17.00 3.04 1.24
N GLY A 6 16.37 3.94 2.00
CA GLY A 6 15.08 3.71 2.64
C GLY A 6 13.99 4.46 1.88
N VAL A 7 12.85 3.82 1.66
CA VAL A 7 11.70 4.35 0.94
C VAL A 7 10.46 4.25 1.82
N ASP A 8 9.88 5.39 2.13
CA ASP A 8 8.65 5.54 2.92
C ASP A 8 7.51 5.97 1.99
N PHE A 9 6.58 5.05 1.73
CA PHE A 9 5.32 5.35 1.04
C PHE A 9 4.27 5.79 2.05
N GLY A 10 4.20 7.10 2.25
CA GLY A 10 3.07 7.75 2.91
C GLY A 10 1.86 7.88 2.00
N THR A 11 0.74 8.36 2.56
CA THR A 11 -0.52 8.47 1.79
C THR A 11 -0.48 9.51 0.68
N LEU A 12 0.26 10.62 0.84
CA LEU A 12 0.25 11.73 -0.14
C LEU A 12 1.61 11.92 -0.81
N SER A 13 2.61 11.14 -0.41
CA SER A 13 3.96 11.26 -0.94
C SER A 13 4.77 10.00 -0.67
N VAL A 14 5.76 9.76 -1.53
CA VAL A 14 6.87 8.84 -1.24
C VAL A 14 8.13 9.63 -0.90
N ARG A 15 8.83 9.23 0.15
CA ARG A 15 10.10 9.81 0.59
C ARG A 15 11.20 8.77 0.40
N VAL A 16 12.33 9.19 -0.16
CA VAL A 16 13.55 8.39 -0.22
C VAL A 16 14.62 9.05 0.64
N SER A 17 15.35 8.24 1.42
CA SER A 17 16.53 8.66 2.17
C SER A 17 17.72 7.77 1.81
N ILE A 18 18.83 8.37 1.42
CA ILE A 18 20.10 7.68 1.19
C ILE A 18 20.92 7.77 2.46
N VAL A 19 21.32 6.62 2.98
CA VAL A 19 22.03 6.48 4.27
C VAL A 19 23.36 5.78 4.04
N ASP A 20 24.40 6.37 4.58
CA ASP A 20 25.74 5.83 4.66
C ASP A 20 25.97 5.23 6.06
N SER A 21 26.59 4.05 6.12
CA SER A 21 26.82 3.31 7.37
C SER A 21 27.66 4.05 8.41
N GLU A 22 28.47 5.02 8.00
CA GLU A 22 29.36 5.79 8.89
C GLU A 22 28.88 7.23 9.05
N ARG A 23 28.37 7.84 7.97
CA ARG A 23 27.98 9.27 7.95
C ARG A 23 26.51 9.51 8.28
N GLY A 24 25.69 8.46 8.34
CA GLY A 24 24.24 8.57 8.51
C GLY A 24 23.55 9.03 7.22
N ARG A 25 22.45 9.76 7.33
CA ARG A 25 21.67 10.21 6.16
C ARG A 25 22.45 11.26 5.36
N ILE A 26 22.78 10.93 4.11
CA ILE A 26 23.57 11.78 3.21
C ILE A 26 22.74 12.46 2.12
N GLY A 27 21.52 11.99 1.85
CA GLY A 27 20.59 12.65 0.93
C GLY A 27 19.15 12.23 1.18
N SER A 28 18.18 13.07 0.77
CA SER A 28 16.77 12.74 0.88
C SER A 28 15.93 13.61 -0.06
N ALA A 29 14.86 13.04 -0.59
CA ALA A 29 13.88 13.76 -1.37
C ALA A 29 12.48 13.15 -1.18
N THR A 30 11.46 13.93 -1.53
CA THR A 30 10.06 13.53 -1.47
C THR A 30 9.38 13.84 -2.80
N ALA A 31 8.48 12.97 -3.23
CA ALA A 31 7.64 13.16 -4.39
C ALA A 31 6.17 12.92 -4.00
N GLU A 32 5.30 13.87 -4.34
CA GLU A 32 3.86 13.71 -4.15
C GLU A 32 3.28 12.59 -5.02
N ILE A 33 2.28 11.89 -4.46
CA ILE A 33 1.43 10.92 -5.15
C ILE A 33 -0.04 11.32 -4.90
N PRO A 34 -0.89 11.35 -5.93
CA PRO A 34 -2.27 11.78 -5.81
C PRO A 34 -3.07 10.80 -4.94
N LEU A 35 -4.05 11.32 -4.19
CA LEU A 35 -5.05 10.51 -3.49
C LEU A 35 -6.40 10.72 -4.18
N HIS A 36 -6.98 9.64 -4.69
CA HIS A 36 -8.27 9.69 -5.37
C HIS A 36 -9.41 9.55 -4.34
N ARG A 37 -10.23 10.60 -4.23
CA ARG A 37 -11.45 10.67 -3.40
C ARG A 37 -12.65 10.97 -4.28
N LYS A 38 -13.84 10.55 -3.83
CA LYS A 38 -15.12 10.90 -4.47
C LYS A 38 -15.98 11.68 -3.49
N LYS A 39 -16.64 12.74 -3.96
CA LYS A 39 -17.50 13.56 -3.10
C LYS A 39 -18.78 12.81 -2.73
N GLU A 40 -19.25 11.97 -3.64
CA GLU A 40 -20.48 11.19 -3.52
C GLU A 40 -20.29 9.92 -2.69
N ASP A 41 -19.04 9.49 -2.47
CA ASP A 41 -18.66 8.32 -1.69
C ASP A 41 -17.51 8.69 -0.74
N PRO A 42 -17.82 9.13 0.49
CA PRO A 42 -16.80 9.57 1.45
C PRO A 42 -15.90 8.42 1.94
N ASP A 43 -16.33 7.17 1.77
CA ASP A 43 -15.56 5.99 2.14
C ASP A 43 -14.56 5.59 1.03
N PHE A 44 -14.67 6.15 -0.18
CA PHE A 44 -13.77 5.88 -1.31
C PHE A 44 -12.42 6.56 -1.11
N ALA A 45 -11.33 5.78 -1.16
CA ALA A 45 -9.96 6.29 -1.15
C ALA A 45 -9.03 5.36 -1.94
N THR A 46 -8.53 5.81 -3.09
CA THR A 46 -7.66 4.96 -3.92
C THR A 46 -6.41 5.67 -4.42
N GLN A 47 -5.44 4.86 -4.85
CA GLN A 47 -4.21 5.30 -5.52
C GLN A 47 -3.89 4.37 -6.69
N SER A 48 -3.28 4.92 -7.74
CA SER A 48 -2.88 4.12 -8.89
C SER A 48 -1.46 3.55 -8.73
N HIS A 49 -1.22 2.38 -9.31
CA HIS A 49 0.11 1.80 -9.39
C HIS A 49 1.09 2.70 -10.15
N ALA A 50 0.64 3.27 -11.26
CA ALA A 50 1.47 4.12 -12.11
C ALA A 50 1.97 5.36 -11.34
N ASP A 51 1.12 5.98 -10.52
CA ASP A 51 1.51 7.14 -9.73
C ASP A 51 2.50 6.77 -8.62
N HIS A 52 2.33 5.61 -7.97
CA HIS A 52 3.30 5.09 -7.01
C HIS A 52 4.67 4.90 -7.64
N MET A 53 4.74 4.28 -8.82
CA MET A 53 6.01 4.04 -9.52
C MET A 53 6.66 5.35 -10.01
N ALA A 54 5.88 6.27 -10.58
CA ALA A 54 6.37 7.58 -11.00
C ALA A 54 6.86 8.44 -9.82
N GLY A 55 6.14 8.38 -8.69
CA GLY A 55 6.55 9.03 -7.44
C GLY A 55 7.88 8.47 -6.93
N LEU A 56 8.01 7.14 -6.87
CA LEU A 56 9.22 6.46 -6.41
C LEU A 56 10.42 6.85 -7.27
N GLU A 57 10.27 6.80 -8.60
CA GLU A 57 11.33 7.19 -9.53
C GLU A 57 11.80 8.63 -9.29
N ARG A 58 10.86 9.57 -9.20
CA ARG A 58 11.17 10.99 -8.96
C ARG A 58 11.89 11.19 -7.63
N ALA A 59 11.38 10.61 -6.54
CA ALA A 59 11.98 10.74 -5.22
C ALA A 59 13.36 10.09 -5.16
N MET A 60 13.54 8.91 -5.77
CA MET A 60 14.83 8.22 -5.81
C MET A 60 15.88 9.03 -6.56
N ARG A 61 15.55 9.53 -7.76
CA ARG A 61 16.48 10.35 -8.58
C ARG A 61 16.93 11.59 -7.82
N ALA A 62 15.99 12.32 -7.22
CA ALA A 62 16.30 13.53 -6.46
C ALA A 62 17.09 13.23 -5.17
N ALA A 63 16.84 12.10 -4.50
CA ALA A 63 17.58 11.70 -3.31
C ALA A 63 19.04 11.31 -3.63
N ILE A 64 19.27 10.63 -4.76
CA ILE A 64 20.61 10.31 -5.26
C ILE A 64 21.38 11.59 -5.61
N GLU A 65 20.74 12.52 -6.32
CA GLU A 65 21.33 13.83 -6.65
C GLU A 65 21.70 14.60 -5.38
N ALA A 66 20.78 14.67 -4.41
CA ALA A 66 21.02 15.34 -3.13
C ALA A 66 22.15 14.68 -2.31
N ALA A 67 22.33 13.36 -2.42
CA ALA A 67 23.41 12.63 -1.77
C ALA A 67 24.78 12.84 -2.44
N GLY A 68 24.81 13.26 -3.71
CA GLY A 68 26.04 13.43 -4.47
C GLY A 68 26.79 12.11 -4.71
N VAL A 69 26.08 10.99 -4.82
CA VAL A 69 26.65 9.65 -5.03
C VAL A 69 26.21 9.06 -6.36
N ASP A 70 26.94 8.05 -6.85
CA ASP A 70 26.46 7.24 -7.97
C ASP A 70 25.42 6.23 -7.46
N GLY A 71 24.22 6.20 -8.05
CA GLY A 71 23.15 5.28 -7.66
C GLY A 71 23.56 3.80 -7.70
N ARG A 72 24.56 3.44 -8.52
CA ARG A 72 25.14 2.08 -8.56
C ARG A 72 25.87 1.68 -7.27
N GLN A 73 26.16 2.63 -6.38
CA GLN A 73 26.77 2.38 -5.07
C GLN A 73 25.75 1.99 -4.00
N ILE A 74 24.44 2.16 -4.27
CA ILE A 74 23.38 1.76 -3.34
C ILE A 74 23.28 0.23 -3.33
N LEU A 75 23.61 -0.37 -2.20
CA LEU A 75 23.73 -1.82 -2.04
C LEU A 75 22.38 -2.50 -1.74
N ALA A 76 21.44 -1.76 -1.14
CA ALA A 76 20.16 -2.30 -0.74
C ALA A 76 19.07 -1.21 -0.71
N LEU A 77 17.83 -1.67 -0.91
CA LEU A 77 16.62 -0.88 -0.79
C LEU A 77 15.75 -1.49 0.32
N ALA A 78 15.32 -0.67 1.27
CA ALA A 78 14.28 -1.01 2.25
C ALA A 78 13.02 -0.19 1.96
N LEU A 79 11.86 -0.83 2.07
CA LEU A 79 10.57 -0.24 1.79
C LEU A 79 9.72 -0.30 3.06
N ASP A 80 9.10 0.82 3.39
CA ASP A 80 8.00 0.91 4.34
C ASP A 80 6.81 1.61 3.66
N THR A 81 5.60 1.20 4.05
CA THR A 81 4.36 1.65 3.41
C THR A 81 3.29 1.83 4.45
N THR A 82 2.25 2.59 4.13
CA THR A 82 1.00 2.52 4.92
C THR A 82 0.49 1.07 4.95
N GLY A 83 0.29 0.53 6.14
CA GLY A 83 -0.32 -0.79 6.31
C GLY A 83 -1.79 -0.81 5.90
N SER A 84 -2.31 -1.97 5.53
CA SER A 84 -3.70 -2.16 5.11
C SER A 84 -4.08 -1.52 3.77
N SER A 85 -3.14 -1.45 2.81
CA SER A 85 -3.43 -1.04 1.43
C SER A 85 -3.47 -2.26 0.53
N VAL A 86 -4.65 -2.56 -0.04
CA VAL A 86 -4.89 -3.84 -0.72
C VAL A 86 -4.89 -3.67 -2.23
N VAL A 87 -4.13 -4.53 -2.91
CA VAL A 87 -3.96 -4.52 -4.37
C VAL A 87 -4.40 -5.87 -4.96
N PRO A 88 -5.57 -5.95 -5.61
CA PRO A 88 -5.95 -7.13 -6.40
C PRO A 88 -5.06 -7.22 -7.63
N VAL A 89 -4.35 -8.35 -7.79
CA VAL A 89 -3.40 -8.56 -8.88
C VAL A 89 -3.77 -9.76 -9.74
N GLY A 90 -3.46 -9.66 -11.03
CA GLY A 90 -3.65 -10.73 -11.99
C GLY A 90 -2.37 -11.47 -12.32
N GLU A 91 -2.34 -12.04 -13.53
CA GLU A 91 -1.15 -12.66 -14.09
C GLU A 91 0.04 -11.68 -14.08
N ASN A 92 1.24 -12.21 -13.82
CA ASN A 92 2.47 -11.43 -13.63
C ASN A 92 2.43 -10.42 -12.47
N LEU A 93 1.48 -10.56 -11.54
CA LEU A 93 1.25 -9.64 -10.41
C LEU A 93 0.86 -8.22 -10.85
N GLU A 94 0.33 -8.08 -12.06
CA GLU A 94 -0.14 -6.79 -12.57
C GLU A 94 -1.42 -6.36 -11.83
N PRO A 95 -1.48 -5.13 -11.29
CA PRO A 95 -2.69 -4.61 -10.64
C PRO A 95 -3.90 -4.63 -11.58
N LEU A 96 -5.02 -5.16 -11.08
CA LEU A 96 -6.28 -5.22 -11.82
C LEU A 96 -7.12 -3.94 -11.67
N ASP A 97 -6.82 -3.15 -10.63
CA ASP A 97 -7.48 -1.89 -10.28
C ASP A 97 -6.56 -1.01 -9.42
N ASP A 98 -7.00 0.22 -9.19
CA ASP A 98 -6.43 1.10 -8.17
C ASP A 98 -6.48 0.44 -6.77
N TYR A 99 -5.52 0.82 -5.94
CA TYR A 99 -5.31 0.28 -4.62
C TYR A 99 -6.44 0.69 -3.68
N TYR A 100 -6.91 -0.24 -2.85
CA TYR A 100 -7.78 0.07 -1.73
C TYR A 100 -6.92 0.54 -0.56
N LEU A 101 -6.74 1.85 -0.42
CA LEU A 101 -5.88 2.41 0.62
C LEU A 101 -6.39 2.13 2.02
N TRP A 102 -5.51 2.22 3.01
CA TRP A 102 -5.84 2.06 4.43
C TRP A 102 -7.08 2.85 4.86
N CYS A 103 -7.23 4.09 4.36
CA CYS A 103 -8.37 4.98 4.63
C CYS A 103 -9.56 4.82 3.65
N ASP A 104 -9.61 3.72 2.88
CA ASP A 104 -10.78 3.28 2.14
C ASP A 104 -11.65 2.39 3.03
N HIS A 105 -12.90 2.81 3.23
CA HIS A 105 -13.85 2.13 4.11
C HIS A 105 -15.08 1.59 3.36
N ARG A 106 -15.02 1.49 2.02
CA ARG A 106 -16.17 0.98 1.22
C ARG A 106 -16.56 -0.43 1.63
N ALA A 107 -15.58 -1.21 2.08
CA ALA A 107 -15.72 -2.58 2.56
C ALA A 107 -16.27 -2.72 4.01
N LYS A 108 -16.83 -1.66 4.60
CA LYS A 108 -17.35 -1.71 5.99
C LYS A 108 -18.47 -2.74 6.21
N ARG A 109 -19.29 -3.02 5.19
CA ARG A 109 -20.34 -4.05 5.27
C ARG A 109 -19.73 -5.45 5.30
N GLU A 110 -18.77 -5.71 4.42
CA GLU A 110 -17.99 -6.95 4.40
C GLU A 110 -17.25 -7.20 5.71
N ALA A 111 -16.66 -6.18 6.31
CA ALA A 111 -15.99 -6.29 7.62
C ALA A 111 -16.96 -6.67 8.75
N ALA A 112 -18.17 -6.10 8.74
CA ALA A 112 -19.22 -6.49 9.68
C ALA A 112 -19.66 -7.95 9.48
N GLU A 113 -19.84 -8.39 8.24
CA GLU A 113 -20.17 -9.78 7.91
C GLU A 113 -19.07 -10.76 8.36
N ILE A 114 -17.80 -10.40 8.16
CA ILE A 114 -16.64 -11.19 8.62
C ILE A 114 -16.65 -11.28 10.16
N THR A 115 -16.86 -10.17 10.84
CA THR A 115 -16.94 -10.12 12.31
C THR A 115 -18.06 -11.02 12.84
N GLU A 116 -19.26 -10.92 12.26
CA GLU A 116 -20.37 -11.77 12.66
C GLU A 116 -20.12 -13.25 12.36
N ALA A 117 -19.53 -13.56 11.21
CA ALA A 117 -19.19 -14.94 10.84
C ALA A 117 -18.18 -15.53 11.83
N ALA A 118 -17.19 -14.75 12.26
CA ALA A 118 -16.22 -15.17 13.26
C ALA A 118 -16.87 -15.44 14.62
N ARG A 119 -17.77 -14.55 15.07
CA ARG A 119 -18.55 -14.73 16.32
C ARG A 119 -19.45 -15.97 16.26
N ARG A 120 -20.22 -16.14 15.18
CA ARG A 120 -21.09 -17.32 14.98
C ARG A 120 -20.32 -18.64 14.99
N ARG A 121 -19.08 -18.62 14.50
CA ARG A 121 -18.20 -19.79 14.44
C ARG A 121 -17.29 -19.95 15.66
N CYS A 122 -17.41 -19.06 16.65
CA CYS A 122 -16.51 -19.01 17.82
C CYS A 122 -15.03 -19.04 17.41
N LEU A 123 -14.66 -18.31 16.35
CA LEU A 123 -13.27 -18.26 15.88
C LEU A 123 -12.44 -17.43 16.85
N ALA A 124 -11.56 -18.08 17.61
CA ALA A 124 -10.68 -17.42 18.59
C ALA A 124 -9.85 -16.26 18.01
N ALA A 125 -9.54 -16.29 16.71
CA ALA A 125 -8.80 -15.24 16.04
C ALA A 125 -9.47 -13.85 16.12
N ILE A 126 -10.81 -13.79 16.26
CA ILE A 126 -11.50 -12.50 16.41
C ILE A 126 -11.15 -11.81 17.73
N ASP A 127 -10.86 -12.58 18.77
CA ASP A 127 -10.50 -12.02 20.08
C ASP A 127 -9.08 -11.43 20.05
N TRP A 128 -8.18 -12.00 19.23
CA TRP A 128 -6.82 -11.48 19.04
C TRP A 128 -6.79 -10.13 18.33
N CYS A 129 -7.86 -9.78 17.61
CA CYS A 129 -7.99 -8.51 16.92
C CYS A 129 -8.99 -7.55 17.61
N GLY A 130 -9.32 -7.79 18.89
CA GLY A 130 -10.18 -6.90 19.69
C GLY A 130 -11.69 -7.12 19.51
N GLY A 131 -12.10 -8.26 18.97
CA GLY A 131 -13.51 -8.66 18.85
C GLY A 131 -14.25 -8.09 17.64
N VAL A 132 -13.58 -7.31 16.79
CA VAL A 132 -14.10 -6.69 15.56
C VAL A 132 -13.03 -6.73 14.47
N TYR A 133 -13.42 -7.16 13.28
CA TYR A 133 -12.56 -7.10 12.09
C TYR A 133 -12.68 -5.72 11.43
N SER A 134 -11.55 -5.03 11.21
CA SER A 134 -11.56 -3.68 10.64
C SER A 134 -11.95 -3.66 9.14
N SER A 135 -12.60 -2.59 8.70
CA SER A 135 -12.84 -2.33 7.27
C SER A 135 -11.57 -2.00 6.50
N GLU A 136 -10.50 -1.63 7.20
CA GLU A 136 -9.21 -1.31 6.61
C GLU A 136 -8.48 -2.56 6.12
N TRP A 137 -8.75 -3.73 6.69
CA TRP A 137 -7.93 -4.94 6.52
C TRP A 137 -8.27 -5.76 5.26
N GLY A 138 -7.27 -6.53 4.81
CA GLY A 138 -7.25 -7.35 3.60
C GLY A 138 -8.55 -8.07 3.22
N PHE A 139 -9.12 -8.88 4.11
CA PHE A 139 -10.24 -9.75 3.75
C PHE A 139 -11.53 -8.97 3.45
N ALA A 140 -11.77 -7.85 4.14
CA ALA A 140 -12.93 -7.03 3.88
C ALA A 140 -12.84 -6.41 2.48
N LYS A 141 -11.69 -5.80 2.16
CA LYS A 141 -11.43 -5.17 0.86
C LYS A 141 -11.43 -6.16 -0.29
N LEU A 142 -10.82 -7.34 -0.10
CA LEU A 142 -10.86 -8.41 -1.09
C LEU A 142 -12.31 -8.89 -1.34
N LEU A 143 -13.09 -9.12 -0.29
CA LEU A 143 -14.49 -9.53 -0.44
C LEU A 143 -15.31 -8.45 -1.15
N HIS A 144 -15.09 -7.18 -0.82
CA HIS A 144 -15.72 -6.05 -1.50
C HIS A 144 -15.32 -5.98 -2.97
N TRP A 145 -14.04 -6.10 -3.31
CA TRP A 145 -13.57 -6.08 -4.69
C TRP A 145 -14.16 -7.23 -5.50
N LEU A 146 -14.16 -8.45 -4.94
CA LEU A 146 -14.78 -9.60 -5.58
C LEU A 146 -16.25 -9.30 -5.88
N ARG A 147 -17.04 -8.87 -4.90
CA ARG A 147 -18.47 -8.57 -5.09
C ARG A 147 -18.73 -7.52 -6.17
N ASN A 148 -17.91 -6.48 -6.23
CA ASN A 148 -18.14 -5.32 -7.09
C ASN A 148 -17.44 -5.36 -8.47
N ASN A 149 -16.59 -6.36 -8.73
CA ASN A 149 -15.87 -6.50 -10.02
C ASN A 149 -16.06 -7.91 -10.61
N PRO A 150 -17.30 -8.38 -10.83
CA PRO A 150 -17.59 -9.74 -11.30
C PRO A 150 -16.87 -10.11 -12.61
N GLU A 151 -16.71 -9.16 -13.51
CA GLU A 151 -16.05 -9.31 -14.81
C GLU A 151 -14.53 -9.48 -14.71
N LYS A 152 -13.90 -9.09 -13.60
CA LYS A 152 -12.45 -9.21 -13.37
C LYS A 152 -12.08 -10.40 -12.49
N ARG A 153 -13.02 -11.04 -11.81
CA ARG A 153 -12.75 -12.15 -10.87
C ARG A 153 -11.93 -13.28 -11.47
N SER A 154 -12.22 -13.64 -12.73
CA SER A 154 -11.51 -14.72 -13.43
C SER A 154 -10.04 -14.40 -13.70
N ARG A 155 -9.65 -13.12 -13.63
CA ARG A 155 -8.27 -12.65 -13.80
C ARG A 155 -7.52 -12.54 -12.49
N LEU A 156 -8.20 -12.60 -11.34
CA LEU A 156 -7.56 -12.47 -10.02
C LEU A 156 -6.66 -13.68 -9.76
N VAL A 157 -5.39 -13.41 -9.50
CA VAL A 157 -4.43 -14.41 -9.04
C VAL A 157 -4.32 -14.37 -7.52
N THR A 158 -4.15 -13.18 -6.95
CA THR A 158 -4.12 -12.96 -5.49
C THR A 158 -4.43 -11.51 -5.15
N ALA A 159 -4.55 -11.18 -3.87
CA ALA A 159 -4.49 -9.80 -3.38
C ALA A 159 -3.25 -9.63 -2.50
N LEU A 160 -2.54 -8.53 -2.69
CA LEU A 160 -1.37 -8.13 -1.91
C LEU A 160 -1.79 -7.06 -0.89
N GLU A 161 -1.21 -7.10 0.30
CA GLU A 161 -1.38 -6.13 1.40
C GLU A 161 -0.04 -5.85 2.07
#